data_AF-A0A849TYN0-F1
#
_entry.id   AF-A0A849TYN0-F1
#
_cell.length_a   1.000
_cell.length_b   1.000
_cell.length_c   1.000
_cell.angle_alpha   90.00
_cell.angle_beta   90.00
_cell.angle_gamma   90.00
#
_symmetry.space_group_name_H-M   'P 1'
#
loop_
_entity.id
_entity.type
_entity.pdbx_description
1 polymer ?
#
loop_
_entity_poly.entity_id
_entity_poly.type
_entity_poly.pdbx_seq_one_letter_code
_entity_poly.pdbx_strand_id
1 'polypeptide(L)'
;MLRHLDTIVLQAWNGKFISVASGVTARLHAQRNRFENIRQLGSPAQFTVERLVGRGLVEFSDLVVLRAFNGKYVGAYGGRGGSLDANHTRESPRVNFRIEVSRPQLVRLQSSSDRYLTAESKGRGRVSTNRTAVSLGQTFSLLNLSQKDRTIPHTIRRGDVIALQSYNNKFLRVDPGVGQVRVSGDLCQWGSH
;
A
#
# COMPACT_ATOMS: atom_id res chain seq x y z
N MET A 1 -3.70 -5.26 13.48
CA MET A 1 -2.58 -4.48 14.06
C MET A 1 -1.33 -5.31 13.84
N LEU A 2 -0.28 -4.73 13.24
CA LEU A 2 0.95 -5.44 12.92
C LEU A 2 1.80 -5.63 14.19
N ARG A 3 2.34 -6.84 14.40
CA ARG A 3 3.16 -7.22 15.55
C ARG A 3 4.49 -7.83 15.11
N HIS A 4 5.46 -7.83 16.02
CA HIS A 4 6.72 -8.54 15.88
C HIS A 4 6.45 -10.02 15.55
N LEU A 5 7.13 -10.53 14.52
CA LEU A 5 6.99 -11.86 13.92
C LEU A 5 5.69 -12.11 13.13
N ASP A 6 4.90 -11.07 12.85
CA ASP A 6 3.79 -11.23 11.91
C ASP A 6 4.33 -11.56 10.51
N THR A 7 3.73 -12.58 9.90
CA THR A 7 3.94 -12.89 8.49
C THR A 7 3.01 -12.01 7.66
N ILE A 8 3.60 -11.25 6.74
CA ILE A 8 2.92 -10.31 5.86
C ILE A 8 3.19 -10.62 4.40
N VAL A 9 2.40 -9.97 3.56
CA VAL A 9 2.63 -9.87 2.13
C VAL A 9 2.71 -8.40 1.77
N LEU A 10 3.65 -8.03 0.92
CA LEU A 10 3.81 -6.65 0.49
C LEU A 10 3.15 -6.48 -0.87
N GLN A 11 2.29 -5.47 -0.99
CA GLN A 11 1.71 -5.08 -2.28
C GLN A 11 2.37 -3.79 -2.73
N ALA A 12 2.91 -3.80 -3.94
CA ALA A 12 3.38 -2.59 -4.57
C ALA A 12 2.20 -1.78 -5.09
N TRP A 13 2.48 -0.51 -5.36
CA TRP A 13 1.50 0.45 -5.80
C TRP A 13 0.67 0.01 -7.03
N ASN A 14 1.30 -0.70 -7.96
CA ASN A 14 0.69 -1.22 -9.19
C ASN A 14 -0.28 -2.41 -8.96
N GLY A 15 -0.70 -2.63 -7.71
CA GLY A 15 -1.56 -3.73 -7.29
C GLY A 15 -0.88 -5.12 -7.32
N LYS A 16 0.39 -5.22 -7.70
CA LYS A 16 1.13 -6.49 -7.73
C LYS A 16 1.75 -6.78 -6.38
N PHE A 17 1.81 -8.06 -6.02
CA PHE A 17 2.51 -8.49 -4.82
C PHE A 17 4.02 -8.60 -5.07
N ILE A 18 4.78 -8.17 -4.08
CA ILE A 18 6.24 -8.31 -4.04
C ILE A 18 6.56 -9.76 -3.70
N SER A 19 7.46 -10.35 -4.48
CA SER A 19 7.98 -11.70 -4.24
C SER A 19 9.47 -11.75 -4.51
N VAL A 20 10.16 -12.61 -3.78
CA VAL A 20 11.53 -13.01 -4.11
C VAL A 20 11.50 -13.85 -5.38
N ALA A 21 12.30 -13.48 -6.37
CA ALA A 21 12.44 -14.21 -7.61
C ALA A 21 13.01 -15.62 -7.35
N SER A 22 12.46 -16.62 -8.03
CA SER A 22 13.00 -17.98 -8.05
C SER A 22 14.33 -17.97 -8.82
N GLY A 23 15.45 -18.09 -8.10
CA GLY A 23 16.79 -18.10 -8.69
C GLY A 23 17.87 -17.64 -7.72
N VAL A 24 19.13 -17.69 -8.17
CA VAL A 24 20.32 -17.46 -7.33
C VAL A 24 20.41 -16.02 -6.79
N THR A 25 19.82 -15.06 -7.49
CA THR A 25 19.98 -13.62 -7.17
C THR A 25 19.04 -13.13 -6.07
N ALA A 26 18.00 -13.89 -5.70
CA ALA A 26 17.00 -13.53 -4.67
C ALA A 26 16.46 -12.08 -4.75
N ARG A 27 16.37 -11.51 -5.96
CA ARG A 27 15.84 -10.15 -6.18
C ARG A 27 14.35 -10.07 -5.85
N LEU A 28 13.90 -8.92 -5.35
CA LEU A 28 12.49 -8.68 -5.08
C LEU A 28 11.80 -8.07 -6.32
N HIS A 29 10.72 -8.70 -6.80
CA HIS A 29 9.93 -8.24 -7.94
C HIS A 29 8.46 -8.02 -7.57
N ALA A 30 7.84 -6.95 -8.08
CA ALA A 30 6.42 -6.64 -7.91
C ALA A 30 5.61 -7.06 -9.15
N GLN A 31 5.39 -8.37 -9.33
CA GLN A 31 4.80 -8.94 -10.56
C GLN A 31 3.59 -9.86 -10.33
N ARG A 32 3.35 -10.32 -9.09
CA ARG A 32 2.34 -11.35 -8.83
C ARG A 32 0.92 -10.77 -8.74
N ASN A 33 -0.03 -11.41 -9.43
CA ASN A 33 -1.42 -10.95 -9.56
C ASN A 33 -2.40 -11.56 -8.55
N ARG A 34 -2.10 -12.72 -7.96
CA ARG A 34 -3.07 -13.48 -7.16
C ARG A 34 -2.61 -13.64 -5.72
N PHE A 35 -3.50 -13.25 -4.81
CA PHE A 35 -3.33 -13.36 -3.36
C PHE A 35 -3.48 -14.80 -2.83
N GLU A 36 -4.23 -15.65 -3.55
CA GLU A 36 -4.58 -17.01 -3.12
C GLU A 36 -3.38 -17.96 -2.97
N ASN A 37 -2.34 -17.81 -3.80
CA ASN A 37 -1.09 -18.58 -3.70
C ASN A 37 -0.07 -17.99 -2.69
N ILE A 38 -0.43 -16.92 -1.97
CA ILE A 38 0.47 -16.23 -1.03
C ILE A 38 0.19 -16.62 0.42
N ARG A 39 -0.98 -17.20 0.72
CA ARG A 39 -1.30 -17.72 2.06
C ARG A 39 -0.64 -19.07 2.37
N GLN A 40 -0.12 -19.78 1.36
CA GLN A 40 0.65 -21.01 1.57
C GLN A 40 1.96 -20.67 2.30
N LEU A 41 2.16 -21.28 3.47
CA LEU A 41 3.41 -21.19 4.24
C LEU A 41 4.59 -21.53 3.32
N GLY A 42 5.60 -20.65 3.32
CA GLY A 42 6.78 -20.81 2.44
C GLY A 42 6.62 -20.20 1.05
N SER A 43 5.56 -19.43 0.79
CA SER A 43 5.39 -18.71 -0.47
C SER A 43 6.49 -17.65 -0.66
N PRO A 44 7.06 -17.48 -1.86
CA PRO A 44 8.07 -16.45 -2.14
C PRO A 44 7.64 -14.99 -1.93
N ALA A 45 6.34 -14.76 -1.69
CA ALA A 45 5.77 -13.44 -1.40
C ALA A 45 5.50 -13.21 0.11
N GLN A 46 5.85 -14.17 0.98
CA GLN A 46 5.77 -14.03 2.42
C GLN A 46 7.05 -13.41 2.99
N PHE A 47 6.84 -12.49 3.93
CA PHE A 47 7.89 -11.84 4.71
C PHE A 47 7.49 -11.83 6.17
N THR A 48 8.45 -12.05 7.06
CA THR A 48 8.27 -11.86 8.51
C THR A 48 8.79 -10.49 8.90
N VAL A 49 7.99 -9.72 9.64
CA VAL A 49 8.41 -8.42 10.19
C VAL A 49 9.02 -8.63 11.57
N GLU A 50 10.28 -8.25 11.74
CA GLU A 50 10.97 -8.37 13.03
C GLU A 50 11.40 -6.99 13.50
N ARG A 51 10.89 -6.55 14.64
CA ARG A 51 11.38 -5.35 15.35
C ARG A 51 12.84 -5.56 15.76
N LEU A 52 13.69 -4.55 15.54
CA LEU A 52 15.08 -4.58 16.01
C LEU A 52 15.18 -4.49 17.53
N VAL A 53 14.25 -3.76 18.16
CA VAL A 53 14.25 -3.51 19.60
C VAL A 53 12.91 -3.92 20.19
N GLY A 54 12.97 -4.83 21.16
CA GLY A 54 11.80 -5.30 21.92
C GLY A 54 10.87 -6.23 21.13
N ARG A 55 9.71 -6.51 21.72
CA ARG A 55 8.64 -7.36 21.15
C ARG A 55 7.31 -6.61 21.17
N GLY A 56 6.26 -7.18 20.57
CA GLY A 56 4.90 -6.62 20.64
C GLY A 56 4.48 -5.86 19.38
N LEU A 57 3.65 -4.83 19.54
CA LEU A 57 3.10 -4.05 18.44
C LEU A 57 4.22 -3.35 17.67
N VAL A 58 4.12 -3.33 16.34
CA VAL A 58 4.98 -2.51 15.49
C VAL A 58 4.35 -1.13 15.37
N GLU A 59 5.06 -0.11 15.85
CA GLU A 59 4.59 1.28 15.87
C GLU A 59 5.25 2.16 14.79
N PHE A 60 4.72 3.37 14.63
CA PHE A 60 5.29 4.34 13.71
C PHE A 60 6.74 4.65 14.11
N SER A 61 7.64 4.72 13.12
CA SER A 61 9.07 4.97 13.28
C SER A 61 9.90 3.84 13.93
N ASP A 62 9.28 2.70 14.27
CA ASP A 62 10.04 1.50 14.66
C ASP A 62 11.02 1.11 13.56
N LEU A 63 12.20 0.64 13.99
CA LEU A 63 13.11 -0.05 13.11
C LEU A 63 12.72 -1.53 13.03
N VAL A 64 12.61 -2.02 11.79
CA VAL A 64 12.30 -3.41 11.48
C VAL A 64 13.26 -3.99 10.45
N VAL A 65 13.44 -5.31 10.50
CA VAL A 65 13.97 -6.09 9.37
C VAL A 65 12.84 -6.90 8.75
N LEU A 66 12.98 -7.20 7.46
CA LEU A 66 12.08 -8.10 6.73
C LEU A 66 12.81 -9.39 6.43
N ARG A 67 12.32 -10.51 6.96
CA ARG A 67 12.87 -11.84 6.68
C ARG A 67 12.02 -12.53 5.61
N ALA A 68 12.62 -12.85 4.47
CA ALA A 68 11.94 -13.53 3.38
C ALA A 68 11.74 -15.04 3.67
N PHE A 69 10.90 -15.68 2.86
CA PHE A 69 10.61 -17.12 2.96
C PHE A 69 11.85 -18.04 2.93
N ASN A 70 12.94 -17.61 2.29
CA ASN A 70 14.20 -18.32 2.22
C ASN A 70 15.05 -18.20 3.51
N GLY A 71 14.49 -17.59 4.55
CA GLY A 71 15.14 -17.39 5.85
C GLY A 71 16.16 -16.25 5.89
N LYS A 72 16.36 -15.52 4.80
CA LYS A 72 17.31 -14.41 4.68
C LYS A 72 16.63 -13.05 4.81
N TYR A 73 17.39 -12.03 5.15
CA TYR A 73 16.91 -10.66 5.28
C TYR A 73 16.90 -9.93 3.94
N VAL A 74 15.88 -9.11 3.76
CA VAL A 74 15.78 -8.15 2.66
C VAL A 74 16.73 -6.99 2.94
N GLY A 75 17.59 -6.65 1.99
CA GLY A 75 18.53 -5.55 2.10
C GLY A 75 18.53 -4.64 0.88
N ALA A 76 18.91 -3.39 1.10
CA ALA A 76 19.16 -2.44 0.02
C ALA A 76 20.58 -2.61 -0.54
N TYR A 77 20.67 -2.95 -1.82
CA TYR A 77 21.91 -3.09 -2.55
C TYR A 77 22.17 -1.85 -3.43
N GLY A 78 23.25 -1.11 -3.16
CA GLY A 78 23.75 -0.06 -4.07
C GLY A 78 23.52 1.41 -3.65
N GLY A 79 23.09 1.70 -2.43
CA GLY A 79 22.95 3.09 -1.97
C GLY A 79 21.76 3.82 -2.60
N ARG A 80 21.90 5.12 -2.91
CA ARG A 80 20.87 6.12 -3.32
C ARG A 80 19.90 5.66 -4.45
N GLY A 81 19.00 4.71 -4.19
CA GLY A 81 18.07 4.15 -5.18
C GLY A 81 18.37 2.71 -5.62
N GLY A 82 19.16 1.98 -4.84
CA GLY A 82 19.57 0.61 -5.11
C GLY A 82 18.44 -0.44 -5.14
N SER A 83 18.66 -1.54 -5.85
CA SER A 83 17.73 -2.68 -5.90
C SER A 83 17.63 -3.38 -4.53
N LEU A 84 16.50 -4.03 -4.26
CA LEU A 84 16.33 -4.88 -3.08
C LEU A 84 16.61 -6.35 -3.41
N ASP A 85 17.35 -7.03 -2.53
CA ASP A 85 17.55 -8.47 -2.58
C ASP A 85 17.32 -9.12 -1.22
N ALA A 86 17.03 -10.41 -1.22
CA ALA A 86 16.83 -11.23 -0.02
C ALA A 86 18.00 -12.23 0.17
N ASN A 87 19.24 -11.74 0.17
CA ASN A 87 20.44 -12.58 0.34
C ASN A 87 21.20 -12.39 1.65
N HIS A 88 20.78 -11.46 2.52
CA HIS A 88 21.53 -11.15 3.72
C HIS A 88 21.28 -12.18 4.82
N THR A 89 22.34 -12.81 5.33
CA THR A 89 22.26 -13.84 6.38
C THR A 89 22.40 -13.28 7.79
N ARG A 90 22.70 -11.98 7.93
CA ARG A 90 22.89 -11.29 9.21
C ARG A 90 22.27 -9.90 9.18
N GLU A 91 21.92 -9.40 10.36
CA GLU A 91 21.53 -8.02 10.55
C GLU A 91 22.69 -7.08 10.20
N SER A 92 22.37 -5.94 9.57
CA SER A 92 23.30 -4.87 9.25
C SER A 92 22.51 -3.60 8.92
N PRO A 93 23.12 -2.41 8.92
CA PRO A 93 22.41 -1.18 8.55
C PRO A 93 21.71 -1.22 7.18
N ARG A 94 22.12 -2.12 6.27
CA ARG A 94 21.53 -2.29 4.93
C ARG A 94 20.18 -3.02 4.93
N VAL A 95 19.87 -3.76 5.98
CA VAL A 95 18.61 -4.52 6.12
C VAL A 95 17.64 -3.86 7.11
N ASN A 96 18.04 -2.71 7.67
CA ASN A 96 17.25 -1.98 8.65
C ASN A 96 16.33 -0.99 7.93
N PHE A 97 15.03 -1.13 8.15
CA PHE A 97 14.02 -0.24 7.58
C PHE A 97 13.28 0.47 8.70
N ARG A 98 12.96 1.75 8.50
CA ARG A 98 11.98 2.44 9.33
C ARG A 98 10.59 2.15 8.78
N ILE A 99 9.69 1.67 9.62
CA ILE A 99 8.30 1.46 9.21
C ILE A 99 7.46 2.73 9.43
N GLU A 100 6.77 3.14 8.38
CA GLU A 100 5.76 4.20 8.44
C GLU A 100 4.38 3.53 8.35
N VAL A 101 3.69 3.42 9.48
CA VAL A 101 2.31 2.94 9.51
C VAL A 101 1.39 4.11 9.25
N SER A 102 1.01 4.30 7.98
CA SER A 102 -0.04 5.25 7.63
C SER A 102 -1.40 4.68 8.00
N ARG A 103 -2.16 5.39 8.83
CA ARG A 103 -3.59 5.13 9.03
C ARG A 103 -4.35 6.08 8.12
N PRO A 104 -4.81 5.65 6.94
CA PRO A 104 -5.53 6.55 6.06
C PRO A 104 -6.77 7.08 6.76
N GLN A 105 -7.04 8.37 6.60
CA GLN A 105 -8.28 8.97 7.09
C GLN A 105 -9.43 8.42 6.23
N LEU A 106 -10.33 7.67 6.85
CA LEU A 106 -11.50 7.13 6.17
C LEU A 106 -12.61 8.18 6.14
N VAL A 107 -13.19 8.39 4.95
CA VAL A 107 -14.27 9.35 4.73
C VAL A 107 -15.41 8.75 3.93
N ARG A 108 -16.56 9.41 4.05
CA ARG A 108 -17.78 9.14 3.29
C ARG A 108 -18.27 10.48 2.75
N LEU A 109 -18.67 10.49 1.49
CA LEU A 109 -19.14 11.70 0.82
C LEU A 109 -20.64 11.53 0.58
N GLN A 110 -21.44 12.37 1.22
CA GLN A 110 -22.90 12.38 1.07
C GLN A 110 -23.30 13.50 0.11
N SER A 111 -24.16 13.21 -0.85
CA SER A 111 -24.79 14.22 -1.70
C SER A 111 -25.86 14.98 -0.93
N SER A 112 -26.28 16.12 -1.47
CA SER A 112 -27.42 16.90 -0.96
C SER A 112 -28.75 16.15 -0.96
N SER A 113 -28.83 15.01 -1.64
CA SER A 113 -29.98 14.10 -1.68
C SER A 113 -29.89 12.94 -0.68
N ASP A 114 -29.06 13.08 0.35
CA ASP A 114 -28.83 12.10 1.41
C ASP A 114 -28.32 10.72 0.95
N ARG A 115 -27.68 10.66 -0.23
CA ARG A 115 -27.10 9.43 -0.78
C ARG A 115 -25.58 9.49 -0.75
N TYR A 116 -24.95 8.35 -0.52
CA TYR A 116 -23.51 8.26 -0.43
C TYR A 116 -22.86 7.99 -1.79
N LEU A 117 -21.75 8.66 -2.04
CA LEU A 117 -20.84 8.37 -3.14
C LEU A 117 -20.39 6.91 -3.03
N THR A 118 -20.57 6.17 -4.12
CA THR A 118 -20.42 4.72 -4.16
C THR A 118 -19.48 4.33 -5.27
N ALA A 119 -18.39 3.64 -4.90
CA ALA A 119 -17.52 2.91 -5.79
C ALA A 119 -18.15 1.56 -6.13
N GLU A 120 -18.71 1.43 -7.32
CA GLU A 120 -19.32 0.18 -7.76
C GLU A 120 -18.23 -0.83 -8.17
N SER A 121 -18.22 -2.02 -7.56
CA SER A 121 -17.34 -3.12 -7.97
C SER A 121 -17.79 -3.80 -9.26
N LYS A 122 -19.08 -3.71 -9.59
CA LYS A 122 -19.68 -4.34 -10.77
C LYS A 122 -19.89 -3.28 -11.84
N GLY A 123 -18.98 -3.23 -12.82
CA GLY A 123 -18.99 -2.25 -13.91
C GLY A 123 -17.61 -1.68 -14.16
N ARG A 124 -17.46 -0.88 -15.21
CA ARG A 124 -16.20 -0.25 -15.65
C ARG A 124 -15.66 0.82 -14.68
N GLY A 125 -15.72 0.57 -13.36
CA GLY A 125 -15.30 1.52 -12.32
C GLY A 125 -16.27 2.67 -12.13
N ARG A 126 -17.59 2.48 -12.30
CA ARG A 126 -18.54 3.60 -12.20
C ARG A 126 -18.62 4.12 -10.77
N VAL A 127 -18.66 5.45 -10.63
CA VAL A 127 -19.00 6.13 -9.36
C VAL A 127 -20.45 6.63 -9.46
N SER A 128 -21.23 6.44 -8.41
CA SER A 128 -22.63 6.92 -8.35
C SER A 128 -23.04 7.34 -6.95
N THR A 129 -24.18 8.03 -6.79
CA THR A 129 -24.77 8.40 -5.50
C THR A 129 -26.15 7.75 -5.35
N ASN A 130 -26.17 6.41 -5.38
CA ASN A 130 -27.41 5.63 -5.44
C ASN A 130 -27.81 4.97 -4.11
N ARG A 131 -26.96 4.98 -3.08
CA ARG A 131 -27.22 4.26 -1.82
C ARG A 131 -27.43 5.19 -0.64
N THR A 132 -28.41 4.88 0.20
CA THR A 132 -28.65 5.52 1.50
C THR A 132 -27.96 4.77 2.65
N ALA A 133 -27.71 3.47 2.49
CA ALA A 133 -26.98 2.66 3.45
C ALA A 133 -25.46 2.68 3.20
N VAL A 134 -24.70 2.71 4.30
CA VAL A 134 -23.23 2.73 4.28
C VAL A 134 -22.67 1.30 4.28
N SER A 135 -21.75 1.04 3.36
CA SER A 135 -20.93 -0.18 3.30
C SER A 135 -19.51 0.16 2.82
N LEU A 136 -18.69 -0.86 2.54
CA LEU A 136 -17.32 -0.71 2.02
C LEU A 136 -17.30 0.11 0.72
N GLY A 137 -18.31 -0.07 -0.14
CA GLY A 137 -18.45 0.69 -1.39
C GLY A 137 -18.62 2.20 -1.22
N GLN A 138 -19.01 2.68 -0.03
CA GLN A 138 -19.22 4.10 0.28
C GLN A 138 -18.07 4.71 1.08
N THR A 139 -17.03 3.92 1.39
CA THR A 139 -15.93 4.34 2.26
C THR A 139 -14.65 4.50 1.43
N PHE A 140 -13.98 5.63 1.61
CA PHE A 140 -12.76 5.99 0.88
C PHE A 140 -11.65 6.37 1.86
N SER A 141 -10.42 6.04 1.49
CA SER A 141 -9.22 6.54 2.16
C SER A 141 -8.77 7.84 1.51
N LEU A 142 -8.52 8.86 2.32
CA LEU A 142 -7.85 10.08 1.88
C LEU A 142 -6.33 9.90 1.93
N LEU A 143 -5.69 10.16 0.80
CA LEU A 143 -4.24 10.21 0.67
C LEU A 143 -3.82 11.65 0.36
N ASN A 144 -3.00 12.24 1.23
CA ASN A 144 -2.44 13.57 1.00
C ASN A 144 -1.24 13.47 0.03
N LEU A 145 -1.40 13.99 -1.17
CA LEU A 145 -0.35 14.04 -2.20
C LEU A 145 0.57 15.25 -2.05
N SER A 146 0.14 16.29 -1.33
CA SER A 146 0.94 17.49 -1.05
C SER A 146 1.95 17.28 0.09
N GLN A 147 1.75 16.27 0.93
CA GLN A 147 2.60 16.03 2.10
C GLN A 147 3.96 15.45 1.69
N LYS A 148 4.98 16.32 1.66
CA LYS A 148 6.39 15.92 1.45
C LYS A 148 7.06 15.46 2.75
N ASP A 149 6.62 15.99 3.89
CA ASP A 149 7.15 15.64 5.21
C ASP A 149 6.35 14.52 5.84
N ARG A 150 6.92 13.31 5.82
CA ARG A 150 6.29 12.08 6.34
C ARG A 150 6.36 11.95 7.86
N THR A 151 7.01 12.89 8.54
CA THR A 151 7.15 12.90 10.01
C THR A 151 5.97 13.60 10.70
N ILE A 152 5.18 14.38 9.94
CA ILE A 152 3.99 15.06 10.46
C ILE A 152 2.79 14.08 10.42
N PRO A 153 1.97 14.00 11.49
CA PRO A 153 0.71 13.25 11.45
C PRO A 153 -0.10 13.63 10.22
N HIS A 154 -0.69 12.64 9.54
CA HIS A 154 -1.38 12.78 8.25
C HIS A 154 -2.62 13.69 8.38
N THR A 155 -2.37 14.99 8.48
CA THR A 155 -3.38 16.02 8.70
C THR A 155 -3.61 16.69 7.37
N ILE A 156 -4.83 16.60 6.86
CA ILE A 156 -5.21 17.26 5.62
C ILE A 156 -5.54 18.71 5.93
N ARG A 157 -4.90 19.64 5.21
CA ARG A 157 -5.05 21.08 5.35
C ARG A 157 -5.72 21.67 4.12
N ARG A 158 -6.27 22.87 4.28
CA ARG A 158 -6.78 23.65 3.14
C ARG A 158 -5.65 23.85 2.12
N GLY A 159 -5.92 23.52 0.86
CA GLY A 159 -4.95 23.62 -0.24
C GLY A 159 -4.15 22.34 -0.51
N ASP A 160 -4.30 21.30 0.32
CA ASP A 160 -3.68 20.01 0.03
C ASP A 160 -4.34 19.33 -1.18
N VAL A 161 -3.49 18.78 -2.05
CA VAL A 161 -3.92 17.90 -3.14
C VAL A 161 -4.11 16.52 -2.53
N ILE A 162 -5.31 15.97 -2.69
CA ILE A 162 -5.68 14.67 -2.13
C ILE A 162 -6.08 13.69 -3.23
N ALA A 163 -5.86 12.40 -2.96
CA ALA A 163 -6.46 11.31 -3.72
C ALA A 163 -7.48 10.57 -2.86
N LEU A 164 -8.60 10.18 -3.49
CA LEU A 164 -9.60 9.29 -2.91
C LEU A 164 -9.32 7.86 -3.38
N GLN A 165 -8.89 7.00 -2.47
CA GLN A 165 -8.75 5.57 -2.72
C GLN A 165 -10.02 4.84 -2.26
N SER A 166 -10.57 4.02 -3.14
CA SER A 166 -11.69 3.15 -2.80
C SER A 166 -11.21 1.85 -2.14
N TYR A 167 -12.13 1.11 -1.53
CA TYR A 167 -11.86 -0.14 -0.82
C TYR A 167 -11.19 -1.25 -1.67
N ASN A 168 -11.24 -1.17 -3.00
CA ASN A 168 -10.59 -2.12 -3.90
C ASN A 168 -9.18 -1.66 -4.34
N ASN A 169 -8.59 -0.70 -3.59
CA ASN A 169 -7.27 -0.10 -3.81
C ASN A 169 -7.14 0.73 -5.09
N LYS A 170 -8.23 1.03 -5.79
CA LYS A 170 -8.25 1.92 -6.97
C LYS A 170 -8.65 3.33 -6.61
N PHE A 171 -8.26 4.27 -7.45
CA PHE A 171 -8.43 5.71 -7.20
C PHE A 171 -9.56 6.30 -8.02
N LEU A 172 -10.18 7.34 -7.48
CA LEU A 172 -11.09 8.17 -8.26
C LEU A 172 -10.28 8.99 -9.27
N ARG A 173 -10.72 8.95 -10.53
CA ARG A 173 -10.12 9.66 -11.65
C ARG A 173 -11.19 10.23 -12.55
N VAL A 174 -10.95 11.40 -13.11
CA VAL A 174 -11.75 11.97 -14.20
C VAL A 174 -11.28 11.34 -15.52
N ASP A 175 -12.21 10.76 -16.28
CA ASP A 175 -11.93 10.30 -17.63
C ASP A 175 -11.83 11.50 -18.58
N PRO A 176 -10.65 11.74 -19.18
CA PRO A 176 -10.37 12.99 -19.92
C PRO A 176 -11.23 13.17 -21.17
N GLY A 177 -11.79 12.09 -21.73
CA GLY A 177 -12.65 12.16 -22.92
C GLY A 177 -14.14 12.34 -22.65
N VAL A 178 -14.61 12.14 -21.41
CA VAL A 178 -16.06 12.14 -21.10
C VAL A 178 -16.42 12.95 -19.85
N GLY A 179 -15.44 13.47 -19.10
CA GLY A 179 -15.68 14.24 -17.87
C GLY A 179 -16.28 13.41 -16.71
N GLN A 180 -16.42 12.09 -16.88
CA GLN A 180 -16.98 11.22 -15.86
C GLN A 180 -15.92 10.86 -14.82
N VAL A 181 -16.30 10.89 -13.55
CA VAL A 181 -15.48 10.33 -12.46
C VAL A 181 -15.68 8.82 -12.40
N ARG A 182 -14.58 8.07 -12.43
CA ARG A 182 -14.56 6.62 -12.30
C ARG A 182 -13.51 6.18 -11.27
N VAL A 183 -13.75 5.03 -10.67
CA VAL A 183 -12.77 4.29 -9.90
C VAL A 183 -11.91 3.50 -10.87
N SER A 184 -10.75 4.03 -11.23
CA SER A 184 -9.87 3.39 -12.20
C SER A 184 -8.40 3.69 -11.90
N GLY A 185 -7.54 2.70 -12.19
CA GLY A 185 -6.10 2.86 -12.15
C GLY A 185 -5.45 2.80 -10.76
N ASP A 186 -4.13 2.80 -10.81
CA ASP A 186 -3.22 3.03 -9.69
C ASP A 186 -2.80 4.53 -9.76
N LEU A 187 -2.38 5.20 -8.65
CA LEU A 187 -1.69 6.53 -8.69
C LEU A 187 -0.45 6.40 -9.59
N CYS A 188 -0.61 6.68 -10.84
CA CYS A 188 0.40 7.22 -11.75
C CYS A 188 -0.50 7.69 -12.89
N GLN A 189 -0.71 8.99 -13.10
CA GLN A 189 0.28 9.99 -13.44
C GLN A 189 -0.24 11.35 -12.93
N TRP A 190 0.30 11.87 -11.83
CA TRP A 190 0.15 13.28 -11.49
C TRP A 190 1.57 13.83 -11.35
N GLY A 191 2.11 14.31 -12.47
CA GLY A 191 3.44 14.94 -12.53
C GLY A 191 4.25 14.60 -13.77
N SER A 192 3.91 15.23 -14.90
CA SER A 192 4.87 15.65 -15.94
C SER A 192 4.15 16.52 -16.97
N HIS A 193 3.81 17.75 -16.58
CA HIS A 193 3.69 18.91 -17.46
C HIS A 193 4.21 20.11 -16.69
#